data_AF-A0A914TBC6-F1
#
_entry.id   AF-A0A914TBC6-F1
#
_cell.length_a   1.000
_cell.length_b   1.000
_cell.length_c   1.000
_cell.angle_alpha   90.00
_cell.angle_beta   90.00
_cell.angle_gamma   90.00
#
_symmetry.space_group_name_H-M   'P 1'
#
loop_
_entity.id
_entity.type
_entity.pdbx_description
1 polymer ?
#
loop_
_entity_poly.entity_id
_entity_poly.type
_entity_poly.pdbx_seq_one_letter_code
_entity_poly.pdbx_strand_id
1 'polypeptide(L)'
;MPDYELLYLNLGARATPIRLMLTYLGIPFKDTTFEMQKDWPLLKPSVRPWIWTILHNESEEKIAEAWNTIGAPQFRDTFAKYFEAHLKKNRSGYLVGDKMTWVDFLAANLCEIMQHLGKSSVLDDYPNLRLHWESIYTHPKLVAAVEKERSYKM
;
A
#
# COMPACT_ATOMS: atom_id res chain seq x y z
N MET A 1 15.80 16.54 -17.00
CA MET A 1 15.58 15.92 -15.68
C MET A 1 14.09 15.88 -15.44
N PRO A 2 13.52 14.85 -14.81
CA PRO A 2 12.09 14.86 -14.47
C PRO A 2 11.77 16.02 -13.53
N ASP A 3 10.60 16.63 -13.68
CA ASP A 3 10.16 17.76 -12.85
C ASP A 3 9.80 17.34 -11.41
N TYR A 4 9.59 16.03 -11.19
CA TYR A 4 9.23 15.46 -9.90
C TYR A 4 10.32 14.53 -9.37
N GLU A 5 10.64 14.68 -8.08
CA GLU A 5 11.45 13.75 -7.31
C GLU A 5 10.63 13.23 -6.13
N LEU A 6 10.53 11.90 -6.01
CA LEU A 6 9.91 11.23 -4.88
C LEU A 6 11.02 10.68 -3.98
N LEU A 7 11.18 11.31 -2.81
CA LEU A 7 12.12 10.87 -1.78
C LEU A 7 11.37 10.00 -0.76
N TYR A 8 11.75 8.74 -0.64
CA TYR A 8 11.16 7.84 0.36
C TYR A 8 12.14 6.77 0.84
N LEU A 9 11.72 6.00 1.83
CA LEU A 9 12.46 4.82 2.29
C LEU A 9 12.60 3.82 1.14
N ASN A 10 13.60 2.93 1.24
CA ASN A 10 13.72 1.73 0.41
C ASN A 10 12.63 0.69 0.77
N LEU A 11 11.37 1.13 0.74
CA LEU A 11 10.16 0.44 1.13
C LEU A 11 8.98 1.05 0.33
N GLY A 12 7.93 0.27 0.09
CA GLY A 12 6.72 0.74 -0.58
C GLY A 12 5.86 1.65 0.31
N ALA A 13 5.10 1.05 1.22
CA ALA A 13 4.16 1.69 2.15
C ALA A 13 3.42 2.89 1.56
N ARG A 14 3.76 4.12 1.98
CA ARG A 14 3.03 5.34 1.58
C ARG A 14 3.46 5.88 0.24
N ALA A 15 4.64 5.48 -0.27
CA ALA A 15 5.11 5.90 -1.58
C ALA A 15 4.49 5.07 -2.70
N THR A 16 4.13 3.81 -2.45
CA THR A 16 3.51 2.91 -3.43
C THR A 16 2.35 3.54 -4.21
N PRO A 17 1.29 4.11 -3.59
CA PRO A 17 0.17 4.67 -4.35
C PRO A 17 0.60 5.87 -5.21
N ILE A 18 1.59 6.64 -4.78
CA ILE A 18 2.13 7.77 -5.55
C ILE A 18 2.90 7.25 -6.78
N ARG A 19 3.77 6.26 -6.59
CA ARG A 19 4.54 5.64 -7.68
C ARG A 19 3.62 5.01 -8.72
N LEU A 20 2.63 4.22 -8.28
CA LEU A 20 1.64 3.62 -9.17
C LEU A 20 0.84 4.69 -9.93
N MET A 21 0.41 5.74 -9.26
CA MET A 21 -0.33 6.84 -9.90
C MET A 21 0.51 7.57 -10.96
N LEU A 22 1.76 7.94 -10.64
CA LEU A 22 2.66 8.61 -11.59
C LEU A 22 2.96 7.71 -12.80
N THR A 23 3.21 6.41 -12.57
CA THR A 23 3.38 5.42 -13.63
C THR A 23 2.14 5.28 -14.50
N TYR A 24 0.94 5.18 -13.90
CA TYR A 24 -0.31 5.06 -14.64
C TYR A 24 -0.55 6.24 -15.59
N LEU A 25 -0.21 7.45 -15.13
CA LEU A 25 -0.33 8.70 -15.88
C LEU A 25 0.81 8.91 -16.88
N GLY A 26 1.85 8.08 -16.87
CA GLY A 26 3.03 8.24 -17.72
C GLY A 26 3.87 9.48 -17.36
N ILE A 27 3.79 9.96 -16.12
CA ILE A 27 4.53 11.13 -15.66
C ILE A 27 5.93 10.67 -15.22
N PRO A 28 7.01 11.15 -15.85
CA PRO A 28 8.37 10.78 -15.44
C PRO A 28 8.70 11.41 -14.09
N PHE A 29 9.28 10.62 -13.19
CA PHE A 29 9.73 11.07 -11.87
C PHE A 29 11.06 10.40 -11.49
N LYS A 30 11.85 11.09 -10.68
CA LYS A 30 13.05 10.52 -10.05
C LYS A 30 12.64 9.86 -8.73
N ASP A 31 12.80 8.54 -8.64
CA ASP A 31 12.53 7.78 -7.41
C ASP A 31 13.81 7.65 -6.60
N THR A 32 13.96 8.51 -5.58
CA THR A 32 15.13 8.54 -4.71
C THR A 32 14.80 7.77 -3.43
N THR A 33 15.38 6.57 -3.30
CA THR A 33 15.26 5.74 -2.11
C THR A 33 16.48 5.87 -1.22
N PHE A 34 16.28 5.88 0.10
CA PHE A 34 17.37 5.82 1.08
C PHE A 34 17.19 4.64 2.04
N GLU A 35 18.31 4.07 2.50
CA GLU A 35 18.31 2.99 3.48
C GLU A 35 18.25 3.60 4.88
N MET A 36 17.20 3.26 5.64
CA MET A 36 17.03 3.82 6.98
C MET A 36 18.27 3.54 7.85
N GLN A 37 18.78 2.30 7.93
CA GLN A 37 19.88 1.98 8.84
C GLN A 37 21.18 2.74 8.52
N LYS A 38 21.43 3.02 7.23
CA LYS A 38 22.65 3.67 6.75
C LYS A 38 22.53 5.19 6.71
N ASP A 39 21.41 5.70 6.21
CA ASP A 39 21.23 7.11 5.87
C ASP A 39 20.48 7.88 6.97
N TRP A 40 19.81 7.18 7.90
CA TRP A 40 19.02 7.79 8.99
C TRP A 40 19.79 8.65 9.98
N PRO A 41 21.04 8.34 10.38
CA PRO A 41 21.81 9.22 11.26
C PRO A 41 21.91 10.66 10.72
N LEU A 42 21.85 10.83 9.39
CA LEU A 42 21.91 12.12 8.71
C LEU A 42 20.54 12.81 8.62
N LEU A 43 19.43 12.05 8.69
CA LEU A 43 18.03 12.52 8.55
C LEU A 43 17.29 12.68 9.89
N LYS A 44 17.85 12.15 10.99
CA LYS A 44 17.27 12.13 12.35
C LYS A 44 16.78 13.49 12.89
N PRO A 45 17.42 14.65 12.60
CA PRO A 45 16.94 15.93 13.13
C PRO A 45 15.53 16.35 12.64
N SER A 46 15.06 15.78 11.53
CA SER A 46 13.88 16.29 10.81
C SER A 46 12.69 15.31 10.75
N VAL A 47 12.84 14.05 11.17
CA VAL A 47 11.78 13.03 11.07
C VAL A 47 11.76 12.14 12.32
N ARG A 48 10.58 11.82 12.87
CA ARG A 48 10.40 10.83 13.98
C ARG A 48 9.56 9.63 13.49
N PRO A 49 10.15 8.47 13.19
CA PRO A 49 9.43 7.35 12.63
C PRO A 49 9.01 6.39 13.74
N TRP A 50 7.82 6.63 14.31
CA TRP A 50 7.14 5.70 15.21
C TRP A 50 6.97 4.29 14.60
N ILE A 51 6.89 4.21 13.26
CA ILE A 51 6.85 2.96 12.50
C ILE A 51 8.10 2.10 12.73
N TRP A 52 9.30 2.69 12.86
CA TRP A 52 10.53 1.91 13.08
C TRP A 52 10.58 1.28 14.47
N THR A 53 10.11 2.01 15.49
CA THR A 53 9.96 1.50 16.86
C THR A 53 9.05 0.26 16.90
N ILE A 54 7.98 0.23 16.11
CA ILE A 54 7.08 -0.92 16.05
C ILE A 54 7.71 -2.08 15.28
N LEU A 55 8.31 -1.82 14.11
CA LEU A 55 8.82 -2.88 13.22
C LEU A 55 10.09 -3.59 13.73
N HIS A 56 10.90 -2.95 14.59
CA HIS A 56 12.21 -3.50 14.98
C HIS A 56 12.32 -3.86 16.47
N ASN A 57 11.38 -3.45 17.33
CA ASN A 57 11.45 -3.73 18.77
C ASN A 57 10.49 -4.83 19.25
N GLU A 58 9.68 -5.40 18.36
CA GLU A 58 8.74 -6.49 18.71
C GLU A 58 9.07 -7.76 17.91
N SER A 59 8.86 -8.92 18.54
CA SER A 59 9.06 -10.21 17.87
C SER A 59 7.99 -10.45 16.81
N GLU A 60 8.33 -11.22 15.76
CA GLU A 60 7.38 -11.63 14.72
C GLU A 60 6.11 -12.27 15.30
N GLU A 61 6.26 -13.05 16.38
CA GLU A 61 5.16 -13.71 17.08
C GLU A 61 4.17 -12.71 17.71
N LYS A 62 4.67 -11.66 18.38
CA LYS A 62 3.83 -10.60 18.93
C LYS A 62 3.16 -9.76 17.85
N ILE A 63 3.86 -9.51 16.75
CA ILE A 63 3.29 -8.80 15.60
C ILE A 63 2.14 -9.62 15.00
N ALA A 64 2.33 -10.94 14.85
CA ALA A 64 1.30 -11.84 14.36
C ALA A 64 0.10 -11.94 15.33
N GLU A 65 0.34 -11.98 16.64
CA GLU A 65 -0.73 -11.96 17.65
C GLU A 65 -1.54 -10.65 17.59
N ALA A 66 -0.86 -9.50 17.62
CA ALA A 66 -1.51 -8.19 17.53
C ALA A 66 -2.29 -8.04 16.21
N TRP A 67 -1.77 -8.58 15.12
CA TRP A 67 -2.48 -8.64 13.85
C TRP A 67 -3.76 -9.46 13.95
N ASN A 68 -3.68 -10.69 14.44
CA ASN A 68 -4.83 -11.60 14.49
C ASN A 68 -5.92 -11.13 15.48
N THR A 69 -5.52 -10.48 16.58
CA THR A 69 -6.44 -10.04 17.64
C THR A 69 -7.02 -8.65 17.41
N ILE A 70 -6.24 -7.74 16.80
CA ILE A 70 -6.62 -6.32 16.66
C ILE A 70 -6.62 -5.92 15.18
N GLY A 71 -5.50 -6.11 14.48
CA GLY A 71 -5.28 -5.58 13.14
C GLY A 71 -6.30 -6.07 12.09
N ALA A 72 -6.42 -7.39 11.91
CA ALA A 72 -7.31 -7.98 10.93
C ALA A 72 -8.80 -7.72 11.24
N PRO A 73 -9.29 -7.92 12.49
CA PRO A 73 -10.68 -7.55 12.83
C PRO A 73 -10.96 -6.06 12.57
N GLN A 74 -10.08 -5.17 13.00
CA GLN A 74 -10.25 -3.73 12.81
C GLN A 74 -10.30 -3.35 11.32
N PHE A 75 -9.41 -3.93 10.50
CA PHE A 75 -9.41 -3.72 9.05
C PHE A 75 -10.71 -4.19 8.40
N ARG A 76 -11.19 -5.38 8.79
CA ARG A 76 -12.44 -5.97 8.30
C ARG A 76 -13.65 -5.10 8.66
N ASP A 77 -13.78 -4.74 9.93
CA ASP A 77 -14.96 -4.05 10.46
C ASP A 77 -15.04 -2.57 10.10
N THR A 78 -13.90 -1.97 9.75
CA THR A 78 -13.85 -0.58 9.27
C THR A 78 -13.67 -0.54 7.76
N PHE A 79 -12.45 -0.67 7.27
CA PHE A 79 -12.13 -0.42 5.87
C PHE A 79 -12.84 -1.40 4.93
N ALA A 80 -12.62 -2.71 5.09
CA ALA A 80 -13.06 -3.69 4.09
C ALA A 80 -14.58 -3.70 3.93
N LYS A 81 -15.32 -3.70 5.05
CA LYS A 81 -16.79 -3.68 5.09
C LYS A 81 -17.38 -2.48 4.33
N TYR A 82 -16.88 -1.26 4.55
CA TYR A 82 -17.45 -0.08 3.90
C TYR A 82 -17.10 -0.02 2.41
N PHE A 83 -15.87 -0.37 2.05
CA PHE A 83 -15.43 -0.32 0.65
C PHE A 83 -16.07 -1.42 -0.19
N GLU A 84 -16.26 -2.62 0.37
CA GLU A 84 -17.04 -3.69 -0.27
C GLU A 84 -18.48 -3.24 -0.54
N ALA A 85 -19.15 -2.67 0.45
CA ALA A 85 -20.52 -2.17 0.29
C ALA A 85 -20.62 -1.03 -0.74
N HIS A 86 -19.57 -0.22 -0.86
CA HIS A 86 -19.50 0.86 -1.84
C HIS A 86 -19.27 0.33 -3.26
N LEU A 87 -18.31 -0.57 -3.44
CA LEU A 87 -18.02 -1.22 -4.73
C LEU A 87 -19.21 -2.05 -5.22
N LYS A 88 -19.95 -2.70 -4.32
CA LYS A 88 -21.19 -3.40 -4.67
C LYS A 88 -22.27 -2.46 -5.26
N LYS A 89 -22.27 -1.18 -4.87
CA LYS A 89 -23.19 -0.18 -5.41
C LYS A 89 -22.69 0.43 -6.72
N ASN A 90 -21.36 0.53 -6.91
CA ASN A 90 -20.77 1.10 -8.10
C ASN A 90 -20.44 0.03 -9.17
N ARG A 91 -21.17 0.04 -10.28
CA ARG A 91 -20.99 -0.96 -11.35
C ARG A 91 -19.75 -0.76 -12.21
N SER A 92 -19.01 0.33 -12.04
CA SER A 92 -17.81 0.58 -12.83
C SER A 92 -16.59 -0.26 -12.40
N GLY A 93 -16.64 -0.83 -11.19
CA GLY A 93 -15.48 -1.48 -10.58
C GLY A 93 -14.46 -0.52 -9.97
N TYR A 94 -14.66 0.80 -10.09
CA TYR A 94 -13.85 1.82 -9.42
C TYR A 94 -14.56 2.37 -8.19
N LEU A 95 -13.80 2.98 -7.28
CA LEU A 95 -14.37 3.58 -6.08
C LEU A 95 -15.20 4.83 -6.38
N VAL A 96 -14.81 5.64 -7.35
CA VAL A 96 -15.55 6.88 -7.66
C VAL A 96 -15.74 7.03 -9.16
N GLY A 97 -17.00 7.16 -9.59
CA GLY A 97 -17.34 7.34 -11.00
C GLY A 97 -17.03 6.11 -11.84
N ASP A 98 -16.65 6.33 -13.09
CA ASP A 98 -16.42 5.31 -14.12
C ASP A 98 -14.95 5.17 -14.55
N LYS A 99 -14.03 5.82 -13.83
CA LYS A 99 -12.59 5.83 -14.14
C LYS A 99 -11.76 5.67 -12.87
N MET A 100 -10.53 5.18 -13.06
CA MET A 100 -9.54 5.06 -11.99
C MET A 100 -9.14 6.44 -11.46
N THR A 101 -9.16 6.59 -10.14
CA THR A 101 -8.79 7.80 -9.41
C THR A 101 -7.67 7.51 -8.41
N TRP A 102 -7.09 8.56 -7.82
CA TRP A 102 -6.06 8.42 -6.77
C TRP A 102 -6.52 7.55 -5.58
N VAL A 103 -7.83 7.51 -5.30
CA VAL A 103 -8.40 6.73 -4.19
C VAL A 103 -8.30 5.22 -4.47
N ASP A 104 -8.39 4.81 -5.74
CA ASP A 104 -8.26 3.40 -6.13
C ASP A 104 -6.84 2.88 -5.83
N PHE A 105 -5.81 3.67 -6.13
CA PHE A 105 -4.43 3.32 -5.78
C PHE A 105 -4.22 3.24 -4.27
N LEU A 106 -4.78 4.19 -3.51
CA LEU A 106 -4.64 4.22 -2.05
C LEU A 106 -5.31 3.00 -1.40
N ALA A 107 -6.54 2.68 -1.83
CA ALA A 107 -7.30 1.56 -1.32
C ALA A 107 -6.65 0.21 -1.67
N ALA A 108 -6.25 0.03 -2.93
CA ALA A 108 -5.57 -1.18 -3.37
C ALA A 108 -4.23 -1.36 -2.63
N ASN A 109 -3.46 -0.29 -2.42
CA ASN A 109 -2.21 -0.38 -1.65
C ASN A 109 -2.46 -0.77 -0.19
N LEU A 110 -3.52 -0.25 0.44
CA LEU A 110 -3.86 -0.68 1.80
C LEU A 110 -4.20 -2.17 1.84
N CYS A 111 -4.98 -2.67 0.88
CA CYS A 111 -5.27 -4.09 0.72
C CYS A 111 -3.99 -4.93 0.54
N GLU A 112 -3.04 -4.48 -0.28
CA GLU A 112 -1.74 -5.16 -0.48
C GLU A 112 -0.96 -5.27 0.83
N ILE A 113 -0.84 -4.17 1.58
CA ILE A 113 -0.12 -4.13 2.87
C ILE A 113 -0.77 -5.09 3.88
N MET A 114 -2.10 -5.05 3.99
CA MET A 114 -2.84 -5.85 4.97
C MET A 114 -2.76 -7.34 4.66
N GLN A 115 -2.76 -7.74 3.38
CA GLN A 115 -2.55 -9.13 2.99
C GLN A 115 -1.14 -9.64 3.33
N HIS A 116 -0.11 -8.80 3.16
CA HIS A 116 1.27 -9.17 3.47
C HIS A 116 1.56 -9.24 4.98
N LEU A 117 1.11 -8.24 5.75
CA LEU A 117 1.28 -8.23 7.21
C LEU A 117 0.60 -9.44 7.86
N GLY A 118 -0.53 -9.86 7.33
CA GLY A 118 -1.34 -10.88 7.94
C GLY A 118 -1.01 -12.31 7.60
N LYS A 119 -0.16 -12.56 6.59
CA LYS A 119 0.02 -13.89 5.96
C LYS A 119 -1.31 -14.63 5.71
N SER A 120 -2.41 -13.88 5.58
CA SER A 120 -3.79 -14.36 5.57
C SER A 120 -4.62 -13.55 4.59
N SER A 121 -5.59 -14.21 3.97
CA SER A 121 -6.48 -13.62 2.97
C SER A 121 -7.58 -12.78 3.62
N VAL A 122 -7.20 -11.58 4.08
CA VAL A 122 -8.15 -10.62 4.68
C VAL A 122 -9.29 -10.18 3.75
N LEU A 123 -9.19 -10.48 2.45
CA LEU A 123 -10.17 -10.13 1.43
C LEU A 123 -11.11 -11.28 1.04
N ASP A 124 -10.98 -12.48 1.61
CA ASP A 124 -11.78 -13.63 1.16
C ASP A 124 -13.30 -13.42 1.33
N ASP A 125 -13.70 -12.70 2.38
CA ASP A 125 -15.10 -12.35 2.63
C ASP A 125 -15.57 -11.10 1.84
N TYR A 126 -14.69 -10.48 1.05
CA TYR A 126 -14.89 -9.19 0.38
C TYR A 126 -14.58 -9.30 -1.13
N PRO A 127 -15.39 -10.04 -1.91
CA PRO A 127 -15.09 -10.35 -3.30
C PRO A 127 -15.03 -9.12 -4.21
N ASN A 128 -15.84 -8.09 -3.99
CA ASN A 128 -15.79 -6.88 -4.84
C ASN A 128 -14.51 -6.08 -4.56
N LEU A 129 -14.13 -5.95 -3.29
CA LEU A 129 -12.88 -5.31 -2.88
C LEU A 129 -11.66 -6.09 -3.37
N ARG A 130 -11.72 -7.42 -3.34
CA ARG A 130 -10.69 -8.29 -3.92
C ARG A 130 -10.54 -8.04 -5.42
N LEU A 131 -11.63 -8.04 -6.18
CA LEU A 131 -11.62 -7.76 -7.62
C LEU A 131 -11.09 -6.36 -7.92
N HIS A 132 -11.46 -5.36 -7.12
CA HIS A 132 -10.91 -4.00 -7.23
C HIS A 132 -9.39 -4.01 -7.05
N TRP A 133 -8.89 -4.59 -5.95
CA TRP A 133 -7.45 -4.70 -5.70
C TRP A 133 -6.71 -5.42 -6.84
N GLU A 134 -7.23 -6.57 -7.29
CA GLU A 134 -6.66 -7.34 -8.40
C GLU A 134 -6.60 -6.47 -9.66
N SER A 135 -7.68 -5.76 -10.00
CA SER A 135 -7.73 -4.91 -11.21
C SER A 135 -6.64 -3.84 -11.28
N ILE A 136 -6.23 -3.30 -10.11
CA ILE A 136 -5.15 -2.32 -10.02
C ILE A 136 -3.79 -3.00 -10.10
N TYR A 137 -3.58 -4.06 -9.32
CA TYR A 137 -2.28 -4.75 -9.24
C TYR A 137 -1.93 -5.60 -10.47
N THR A 138 -2.91 -5.93 -11.31
CA THR A 138 -2.69 -6.59 -12.61
C THR A 138 -2.88 -5.64 -13.80
N HIS A 139 -3.03 -4.33 -13.57
CA HIS A 139 -3.26 -3.39 -14.66
C HIS A 139 -2.02 -3.34 -15.59
N PRO A 140 -2.17 -3.45 -16.93
CA PRO A 140 -1.03 -3.57 -17.86
C PRO A 140 0.00 -2.44 -17.76
N LYS A 141 -0.44 -1.20 -17.50
CA LYS A 141 0.46 -0.06 -17.29
C LYS A 141 1.25 -0.10 -15.98
N LEU A 142 0.84 -0.92 -15.02
CA LEU A 142 1.36 -0.93 -13.65
C LEU A 142 2.22 -2.15 -13.34
N VAL A 143 2.16 -3.22 -14.13
CA VAL A 143 2.85 -4.50 -13.86
C VAL A 143 4.31 -4.29 -13.45
N ALA A 144 5.10 -3.55 -14.24
CA ALA A 144 6.51 -3.32 -13.92
C ALA A 144 6.71 -2.51 -12.63
N ALA A 145 5.83 -1.55 -12.33
CA ALA A 145 5.90 -0.78 -11.10
C ALA A 145 5.50 -1.63 -9.89
N VAL A 146 4.47 -2.48 -10.02
CA VAL A 146 4.05 -3.42 -8.99
C VAL A 146 5.14 -4.44 -8.67
N GLU A 147 5.80 -5.00 -9.69
CA GLU A 147 6.93 -5.91 -9.51
C GLU A 147 8.09 -5.22 -8.77
N LYS A 148 8.41 -3.98 -9.15
CA LYS A 148 9.39 -3.17 -8.43
C LYS A 148 8.99 -2.96 -6.97
N GLU A 149 7.72 -2.63 -6.70
CA GLU A 149 7.22 -2.42 -5.33
C GLU A 149 7.33 -3.68 -4.47
N ARG A 150 7.01 -4.84 -5.03
CA ARG A 150 7.12 -6.14 -4.34
C ARG A 150 8.56 -6.59 -4.11
N SER A 151 9.52 -6.00 -4.82
CA SER A 151 10.95 -6.27 -4.61
C SER A 151 11.53 -5.53 -3.39
N TYR A 152 10.85 -4.50 -2.89
CA TYR A 152 11.27 -3.81 -1.67
C TYR A 152 11.12 -4.73 -0.45
N LYS A 153 12.04 -4.61 0.50
CA LYS A 153 11.95 -5.33 1.78
C LYS A 153 10.73 -4.83 2.55
N MET A 154 9.86 -5.73 2.97
CA MET A 154 8.82 -5.47 3.98
C MET A 154 9.33 -5.79 5.37
#